data_AF-A0A837DVI0-F1
#
_entry.id   AF-A0A837DVI0-F1
#
_cell.length_a   1.000
_cell.length_b   1.000
_cell.length_c   1.000
_cell.angle_alpha   90.00
_cell.angle_beta   90.00
_cell.angle_gamma   90.00
#
_symmetry.space_group_name_H-M   'P 1'
#
loop_
_entity.id
_entity.type
_entity.pdbx_description
1 polymer ?
#
loop_
_entity_poly.entity_id
_entity_poly.type
_entity_poly.pdbx_seq_one_letter_code
_entity_poly.pdbx_strand_id
1 'polypeptide(L)'
;MIAKKTKIDEPVADSVRKNGKNPKLITRILQEAIGYLRGFVEYMRETQYCEKDPDGNPLLDHDMKIDVTPEPLPGKCRGERPSSEMQEAEVLRLQQILNKMKKQEQKIYAIEKAVMKLEKELEDVKRKWFHRKEQKELEGKIETKKVQLEKAKATLDLLPAQHGYKNALEVTKAMKTAKEELQEVRKKQKTWDQEEAESA
;
A
#
# COMPACT_ATOMS: atom_id res chain seq x y z
N MET A 1 4.35 25.36 44.62
CA MET A 1 5.43 24.36 44.61
C MET A 1 5.01 23.00 45.20
N ILE A 2 4.17 22.95 46.24
CA ILE A 2 3.78 21.69 46.91
C ILE A 2 2.95 20.75 46.02
N ALA A 3 1.97 21.28 45.27
CA ALA A 3 1.07 20.45 44.45
C ALA A 3 1.78 19.66 43.34
N LYS A 4 2.78 20.25 42.67
CA LYS A 4 3.59 19.55 41.66
C LYS A 4 4.33 18.36 42.30
N LYS A 5 4.92 18.59 43.46
CA LYS A 5 5.71 17.57 44.16
C LYS A 5 4.82 16.38 44.57
N THR A 6 3.65 16.65 45.16
CA THR A 6 2.75 15.60 45.68
C THR A 6 1.91 14.91 44.61
N LYS A 7 1.57 15.60 43.52
CA LYS A 7 0.70 15.04 42.46
C LYS A 7 1.46 14.49 41.25
N ILE A 8 2.73 14.88 41.05
CA ILE A 8 3.52 14.48 39.88
C ILE A 8 4.85 13.86 40.29
N ASP A 9 5.72 14.62 40.98
CA ASP A 9 7.12 14.19 41.17
C ASP A 9 7.22 12.93 42.06
N GLU A 10 6.49 12.86 43.17
CA GLU A 10 6.45 11.70 44.08
C GLU A 10 5.77 10.48 43.45
N PRO A 11 4.55 10.58 42.86
CA PRO A 11 3.92 9.44 42.19
C PRO A 11 4.71 8.90 40.99
N VAL A 12 5.36 9.77 40.21
CA VAL A 12 6.22 9.34 39.08
C VAL A 12 7.43 8.59 39.60
N ALA A 13 8.12 9.11 40.62
CA ALA A 13 9.28 8.45 41.22
C ALA A 13 8.93 7.07 41.81
N ASP A 14 7.78 6.98 42.50
CA ASP A 14 7.28 5.73 43.05
C ASP A 14 6.86 4.72 41.97
N SER A 15 6.22 5.19 40.91
CA SER A 15 5.85 4.37 39.75
C SER A 15 7.08 3.80 39.06
N VAL A 16 8.13 4.63 38.84
CA VAL A 16 9.40 4.20 38.24
C VAL A 16 10.13 3.20 39.14
N ARG A 17 10.13 3.41 40.45
CA ARG A 17 10.76 2.48 41.41
C ARG A 17 10.09 1.10 41.41
N LYS A 18 8.75 1.04 41.31
CA LYS A 18 7.99 -0.20 41.41
C LYS A 18 7.81 -0.92 40.08
N ASN A 19 7.59 -0.18 38.99
CA ASN A 19 7.16 -0.72 37.70
C ASN A 19 8.12 -0.39 36.54
N GLY A 20 9.28 0.21 36.84
CA GLY A 20 10.20 0.71 35.82
C GLY A 20 9.62 1.88 35.02
N LYS A 21 10.25 2.24 33.90
CA LYS A 21 9.75 3.28 33.00
C LYS A 21 8.59 2.75 32.17
N ASN A 22 7.42 2.60 32.78
CA ASN A 22 6.19 2.20 32.10
C ASN A 22 5.40 3.44 31.64
N PRO A 23 5.33 3.72 30.33
CA PRO A 23 4.65 4.91 29.81
C PRO A 23 3.18 4.97 30.21
N LYS A 24 2.45 3.84 30.23
CA LYS A 24 1.01 3.82 30.55
C LYS A 24 0.72 4.34 31.96
N LEU A 25 1.55 3.97 32.93
CA LEU A 25 1.40 4.41 34.32
C LEU A 25 1.76 5.88 34.50
N ILE A 26 2.80 6.36 33.83
CA ILE A 26 3.18 7.77 33.83
C ILE A 26 2.08 8.62 33.19
N THR A 27 1.51 8.15 32.08
CA THR A 27 0.37 8.80 31.42
C THR A 27 -0.82 8.96 32.36
N ARG A 28 -1.17 7.92 33.11
CA ARG A 28 -2.26 7.99 34.10
C ARG A 28 -2.00 9.05 35.19
N ILE A 29 -0.79 9.08 35.74
CA ILE A 29 -0.40 10.08 36.76
C ILE A 29 -0.54 11.50 36.19
N LEU A 30 -0.13 11.71 34.94
CA LEU A 30 -0.28 13.00 34.26
C LEU A 30 -1.75 13.36 34.02
N GLN A 31 -2.60 12.42 33.59
CA GLN A 31 -4.03 12.66 33.41
C GLN A 31 -4.73 13.04 34.74
N GLU A 32 -4.41 12.34 35.84
CA GLU A 32 -4.94 12.67 37.17
C GLU A 32 -4.49 14.08 37.60
N ALA A 33 -3.21 14.42 37.40
CA ALA A 33 -2.69 15.75 37.71
C ALA A 33 -3.35 16.88 36.89
N ILE A 34 -3.65 16.63 35.60
CA ILE A 34 -4.40 17.56 34.75
C ILE A 34 -5.83 17.75 35.27
N GLY A 35 -6.52 16.67 35.68
CA GLY A 35 -7.84 16.75 36.30
C GLY A 35 -7.84 17.58 37.58
N TYR A 36 -6.86 17.38 38.46
CA TYR A 36 -6.68 18.22 39.66
C TYR A 36 -6.49 19.70 39.33
N LEU A 37 -5.71 20.04 38.31
CA LEU A 37 -5.49 21.43 37.89
C LEU A 37 -6.77 22.06 37.35
N ARG A 38 -7.57 21.32 36.56
CA ARG A 38 -8.86 21.79 36.05
C ARG A 38 -9.83 22.12 37.18
N GLY A 39 -10.03 21.21 38.13
CA GLY A 39 -10.92 21.48 39.26
C GLY A 39 -10.39 22.56 40.21
N PHE A 40 -9.06 22.77 40.28
CA PHE A 40 -8.51 23.93 40.99
C PHE A 40 -8.82 25.26 40.28
N VAL A 41 -8.81 25.28 38.94
CA VAL A 41 -9.22 26.47 38.15
C VAL A 41 -10.71 26.74 38.30
N GLU A 42 -11.55 25.71 38.36
CA GLU A 42 -12.99 25.84 38.65
C GLU A 42 -13.23 26.39 40.06
N TYR A 43 -12.54 25.83 41.07
CA TYR A 43 -12.53 26.35 42.44
C TYR A 43 -12.18 27.85 42.48
N MET A 44 -11.11 28.26 41.78
CA MET A 44 -10.69 29.66 41.70
C MET A 44 -11.74 30.56 41.04
N ARG A 45 -12.48 30.06 40.04
CA ARG A 45 -13.53 30.81 39.34
C ARG A 45 -14.76 31.03 40.23
N GLU A 46 -15.19 30.00 40.94
CA GLU A 46 -16.38 30.07 41.81
C GLU A 46 -16.12 30.92 43.05
N THR A 47 -14.95 30.75 43.67
CA THR A 47 -14.57 31.50 44.88
C THR A 47 -14.13 32.94 44.61
N GLN A 48 -14.06 33.36 43.34
CA GLN A 48 -13.64 34.72 42.95
C GLN A 48 -14.62 35.82 43.42
N TYR A 49 -15.90 35.46 43.65
CA TYR A 49 -16.96 36.40 44.06
C TYR A 49 -17.74 35.96 45.31
N CYS A 50 -17.31 34.91 46.01
CA CYS A 50 -17.98 34.44 47.23
C CYS A 50 -17.67 35.33 48.45
N GLU A 51 -18.64 35.46 49.35
CA GLU A 51 -18.40 36.02 50.68
C GLU A 51 -17.40 35.13 51.43
N LYS A 52 -16.47 35.76 52.16
CA LYS A 52 -15.44 35.06 52.92
C LYS A 52 -15.77 35.14 54.39
N ASP A 53 -15.53 34.06 55.11
CA ASP A 53 -15.59 34.06 56.57
C ASP A 53 -14.47 34.95 57.17
N PRO A 54 -14.50 35.24 58.48
CA PRO A 54 -13.46 36.03 59.15
C PRO A 54 -12.04 35.43 59.05
N ASP A 55 -11.93 34.13 58.77
CA ASP A 55 -10.68 33.39 58.58
C ASP A 55 -10.20 33.40 57.11
N GLY A 56 -10.97 34.01 56.20
CA GLY A 56 -10.66 34.18 54.79
C GLY A 56 -11.09 33.03 53.87
N ASN A 57 -11.83 32.03 54.38
CA ASN A 57 -12.32 30.92 53.58
C ASN A 57 -13.62 31.32 52.84
N PRO A 58 -13.79 30.88 51.58
CA PRO A 58 -15.02 31.15 50.82
C PRO A 58 -16.21 30.37 51.40
N LEU A 59 -17.30 31.07 51.69
CA LEU A 59 -18.57 30.51 52.13
C LEU A 59 -19.32 29.98 50.89
N LEU A 60 -19.22 28.67 50.66
CA LEU A 60 -19.91 27.97 49.59
C LEU A 60 -21.16 27.29 50.17
N ASP A 61 -22.32 27.49 49.54
CA ASP A 61 -23.59 26.88 49.98
C ASP A 61 -23.65 25.37 49.64
N HIS A 62 -22.68 24.86 48.87
CA HIS A 62 -22.64 23.50 48.34
C HIS A 62 -21.21 22.93 48.40
N ASP A 63 -21.08 21.64 48.67
CA ASP A 63 -19.79 20.93 48.61
C ASP A 63 -19.30 20.82 47.15
N MET A 64 -18.24 21.54 46.79
CA MET A 64 -17.61 21.40 45.47
C MET A 64 -16.86 20.08 45.37
N LYS A 65 -17.27 19.23 44.42
CA LYS A 65 -16.56 18.00 44.06
C LYS A 65 -15.65 18.29 42.88
N ILE A 66 -14.33 18.27 43.11
CA ILE A 66 -13.32 18.36 42.06
C ILE A 66 -13.48 17.13 41.17
N ASP A 67 -13.87 17.33 39.91
CA ASP A 67 -13.91 16.24 38.94
C ASP A 67 -12.47 15.90 38.50
N VAL A 68 -11.88 14.91 39.17
CA VAL A 68 -10.57 14.35 38.82
C VAL A 68 -10.71 13.26 37.76
N THR A 69 -11.88 13.12 37.10
CA THR A 69 -12.06 12.13 36.04
C THR A 69 -11.02 12.38 34.95
N PRO A 70 -10.12 11.40 34.70
CA PRO A 70 -9.08 11.56 33.71
C PRO A 70 -9.76 11.60 32.34
N GLU A 71 -9.62 12.73 31.67
CA GLU A 71 -10.12 12.87 30.31
C GLU A 71 -9.36 11.88 29.40
N PRO A 72 -10.06 11.12 28.55
CA PRO A 72 -9.40 10.23 27.61
C PRO A 72 -8.44 11.06 26.76
N LEU A 73 -7.18 10.68 26.72
CA LEU A 73 -6.25 11.32 25.80
C LEU A 73 -6.79 11.18 24.38
N PRO A 74 -6.60 12.20 23.51
CA PRO A 74 -6.89 12.03 22.11
C PRO A 74 -6.15 10.77 21.64
N GLY A 75 -6.90 9.80 21.10
CA GLY A 75 -6.33 8.59 20.55
C GLY A 75 -5.20 8.98 19.60
N LYS A 76 -4.05 8.29 19.67
CA LYS A 76 -2.94 8.52 18.74
C LYS A 76 -3.54 8.58 17.34
N CYS A 77 -3.56 9.77 16.74
CA CYS A 77 -3.95 9.94 15.36
C CYS A 77 -2.86 9.27 14.55
N ARG A 78 -3.03 7.98 14.25
CA ARG A 78 -2.15 7.30 13.30
C ARG A 78 -2.30 8.03 11.98
N GLY A 79 -1.17 8.26 11.32
CA GLY A 79 -1.17 8.78 9.96
C GLY A 79 -1.96 7.87 9.03
N GLU A 80 -2.24 8.38 7.83
CA GLU A 80 -3.01 7.66 6.82
C GLU A 80 -2.42 6.29 6.50
N ARG A 81 -3.29 5.29 6.36
CA ARG A 81 -2.92 3.94 5.94
C ARG A 81 -2.24 4.01 4.56
N PRO A 82 -1.10 3.33 4.34
CA PRO A 82 -0.42 3.35 3.05
C PRO A 82 -1.34 2.88 1.90
N SER A 83 -1.43 3.64 0.81
CA SER A 83 -2.22 3.27 -0.38
C SER A 83 -1.42 2.39 -1.35
N SER A 84 -2.09 1.41 -1.96
CA SER A 84 -1.55 0.48 -2.96
C SER A 84 -2.06 0.74 -4.38
N GLU A 85 -2.93 1.73 -4.58
CA GLU A 85 -3.66 1.93 -5.85
C GLU A 85 -2.72 2.14 -7.04
N MET A 86 -1.66 2.93 -6.86
CA MET A 86 -0.69 3.20 -7.93
C MET A 86 0.06 1.93 -8.36
N GLN A 87 0.50 1.13 -7.39
CA GLN A 87 1.24 -0.11 -7.67
C GLN A 87 0.34 -1.16 -8.33
N GLU A 88 -0.93 -1.25 -7.92
CA GLU A 88 -1.89 -2.16 -8.54
C GLU A 88 -2.22 -1.75 -9.97
N ALA A 89 -2.40 -0.45 -10.22
CA ALA A 89 -2.62 0.09 -11.56
C ALA A 89 -1.45 -0.22 -12.51
N GLU A 90 -0.20 -0.07 -12.04
CA GLU A 90 0.98 -0.36 -12.85
C GLU A 90 1.13 -1.85 -13.14
N VAL A 91 0.87 -2.73 -12.16
CA VAL A 91 0.85 -4.19 -12.39
C VAL A 91 -0.21 -4.57 -13.43
N LEU A 92 -1.42 -3.99 -13.34
CA LEU A 92 -2.48 -4.25 -14.32
C LEU A 92 -2.09 -3.77 -15.72
N ARG A 93 -1.53 -2.58 -15.85
CA ARG A 93 -1.04 -2.02 -17.12
C ARG A 93 0.01 -2.93 -17.75
N LEU A 94 1.05 -3.32 -17.01
CA LEU A 94 2.10 -4.22 -17.49
C LEU A 94 1.54 -5.59 -17.89
N GLN A 95 0.55 -6.10 -17.16
CA GLN A 95 -0.09 -7.37 -17.47
C GLN A 95 -0.83 -7.32 -18.81
N GLN A 96 -1.48 -6.21 -19.11
CA GLN A 96 -2.16 -6.01 -20.40
C GLN A 96 -1.16 -6.01 -21.57
N ILE A 97 0.01 -5.38 -21.40
CA ILE A 97 1.07 -5.37 -22.42
C ILE A 97 1.55 -6.80 -22.70
N LEU A 98 1.92 -7.54 -21.65
CA LEU A 98 2.36 -8.93 -21.77
C LEU A 98 1.29 -9.82 -22.43
N ASN A 99 0.02 -9.63 -22.09
CA ASN A 99 -1.07 -10.38 -22.71
C ASN A 99 -1.22 -10.08 -24.22
N LYS A 100 -1.03 -8.83 -24.64
CA LYS A 100 -1.03 -8.47 -26.07
C LYS A 100 0.14 -9.11 -26.80
N MET A 101 1.33 -9.09 -26.22
CA MET A 101 2.52 -9.74 -26.78
C MET A 101 2.32 -11.25 -26.94
N LYS A 102 1.82 -11.93 -25.89
CA LYS A 102 1.52 -13.35 -25.93
C LYS A 102 0.51 -13.73 -27.00
N LYS A 103 -0.54 -12.91 -27.20
CA LYS A 103 -1.51 -13.12 -28.30
C LYS A 103 -0.85 -13.02 -29.67
N GLN A 104 0.12 -12.12 -29.82
CA GLN A 104 0.83 -11.95 -31.07
C GLN A 104 1.83 -13.09 -31.32
N GLU A 105 2.55 -13.55 -30.29
CA GLU A 105 3.39 -14.76 -30.35
C GLU A 105 2.60 -15.99 -30.78
N GLN A 106 1.38 -16.18 -30.23
CA GLN A 106 0.51 -17.29 -30.64
C GLN A 106 0.12 -17.23 -32.12
N LYS A 107 -0.11 -16.03 -32.67
CA LYS A 107 -0.39 -15.84 -34.09
C LYS A 107 0.84 -16.17 -34.95
N ILE A 108 2.02 -15.72 -34.53
CA ILE A 108 3.30 -16.03 -35.18
C ILE A 108 3.49 -17.54 -35.24
N TYR A 109 3.34 -18.23 -34.10
CA TYR A 109 3.44 -19.69 -34.04
C TYR A 109 2.47 -20.42 -34.98
N ALA A 110 1.21 -19.95 -35.07
CA ALA A 110 0.24 -20.54 -36.00
C ALA A 110 0.64 -20.34 -37.47
N ILE A 111 1.20 -19.19 -37.83
CA ILE A 111 1.71 -18.92 -39.18
C ILE A 111 2.94 -19.78 -39.48
N GLU A 112 3.90 -19.86 -38.56
CA GLU A 112 5.10 -20.69 -38.70
C GLU A 112 4.74 -22.16 -38.91
N LYS A 113 3.80 -22.68 -38.12
CA LYS A 113 3.29 -24.05 -38.30
C LYS A 113 2.65 -24.26 -39.67
N ALA A 114 1.92 -23.28 -40.19
CA ALA A 114 1.32 -23.35 -41.52
C ALA A 114 2.38 -23.31 -42.64
N VAL A 115 3.40 -22.45 -42.50
CA VAL A 115 4.54 -22.38 -43.43
C VAL A 115 5.28 -23.71 -43.45
N MET A 116 5.61 -24.28 -42.29
CA MET A 116 6.27 -25.59 -42.21
C MET A 116 5.49 -26.70 -42.92
N LYS A 117 4.15 -26.70 -42.76
CA LYS A 117 3.29 -27.69 -43.44
C LYS A 117 3.34 -27.53 -44.96
N LEU A 118 3.22 -26.29 -45.45
CA LEU A 118 3.29 -25.99 -46.89
C LEU A 118 4.67 -26.29 -47.47
N GLU A 119 5.75 -26.02 -46.74
CA GLU A 119 7.13 -26.35 -47.15
C GLU A 119 7.32 -27.86 -47.28
N LYS A 120 6.74 -28.66 -46.37
CA LYS A 120 6.74 -30.12 -46.48
C LYS A 120 5.93 -30.61 -47.68
N GLU A 121 4.73 -30.07 -47.91
CA GLU A 121 3.92 -30.38 -49.09
C GLU A 121 4.65 -30.02 -50.39
N LEU A 122 5.35 -28.88 -50.43
CA LEU A 122 6.16 -28.47 -51.58
C LEU A 122 7.30 -29.45 -51.86
N GLU A 123 7.99 -29.93 -50.84
CA GLU A 123 9.04 -30.94 -50.96
C GLU A 123 8.50 -32.27 -51.52
N ASP A 124 7.34 -32.72 -51.03
CA ASP A 124 6.68 -33.93 -51.53
C ASP A 124 6.25 -33.80 -53.01
N VAL A 125 5.75 -32.62 -53.41
CA VAL A 125 5.36 -32.32 -54.80
C VAL A 125 6.59 -32.14 -55.70
N LYS A 126 7.72 -31.63 -55.20
CA LYS A 126 8.99 -31.53 -55.93
C LYS A 126 9.54 -32.89 -56.35
N ARG A 127 9.24 -33.95 -55.60
CA ARG A 127 9.65 -35.33 -55.92
C ARG A 127 8.80 -35.99 -57.01
N LYS A 128 7.63 -35.46 -57.34
CA LYS A 128 6.72 -36.02 -58.34
C LYS A 128 7.01 -35.45 -59.73
N TRP A 129 6.97 -36.31 -60.75
CA TRP A 129 7.16 -35.92 -62.15
C TRP A 129 5.92 -35.17 -62.68
N PHE A 130 6.10 -34.05 -63.41
CA PHE A 130 5.04 -33.18 -63.99
C PHE A 130 4.15 -32.31 -63.07
N HIS A 131 4.55 -31.98 -61.83
CA HIS A 131 3.74 -31.10 -60.94
C HIS A 131 4.15 -29.61 -60.88
N ARG A 132 4.74 -29.07 -61.96
CA ARG A 132 5.31 -27.70 -61.97
C ARG A 132 4.31 -26.59 -61.63
N LYS A 133 3.03 -26.75 -62.00
CA LYS A 133 1.96 -25.79 -61.66
C LYS A 133 1.65 -25.79 -60.16
N GLU A 134 1.53 -26.97 -59.56
CA GLU A 134 1.26 -27.15 -58.13
C GLU A 134 2.43 -26.64 -57.27
N GLN A 135 3.67 -26.87 -57.70
CA GLN A 135 4.87 -26.30 -57.06
C GLN A 135 4.80 -24.77 -57.00
N LYS A 136 4.51 -24.12 -58.13
CA LYS A 136 4.42 -22.65 -58.20
C LYS A 136 3.29 -22.09 -57.33
N GLU A 137 2.17 -22.81 -57.23
CA GLU A 137 1.06 -22.42 -56.36
C GLU A 137 1.43 -22.53 -54.87
N LEU A 138 2.08 -23.62 -54.47
CA LEU A 138 2.58 -23.81 -53.11
C LEU A 138 3.66 -22.77 -52.75
N GLU A 139 4.58 -22.48 -53.65
CA GLU A 139 5.59 -21.42 -53.48
C GLU A 139 4.94 -20.04 -53.29
N GLY A 140 3.92 -19.70 -54.09
CA GLY A 140 3.15 -18.46 -53.90
C GLY A 140 2.41 -18.38 -52.56
N LYS A 141 1.84 -19.49 -52.09
CA LYS A 141 1.20 -19.57 -50.77
C LYS A 141 2.21 -19.41 -49.63
N ILE A 142 3.39 -20.04 -49.75
CA ILE A 142 4.48 -19.91 -48.77
C ILE A 142 4.95 -18.46 -48.70
N GLU A 143 5.19 -17.81 -49.84
CA GLU A 143 5.64 -16.42 -49.88
C GLU A 143 4.61 -15.48 -49.23
N THR A 144 3.33 -15.67 -49.56
CA THR A 144 2.24 -14.91 -48.93
C THR A 144 2.22 -15.08 -47.41
N LYS A 145 2.43 -16.31 -46.92
CA LYS A 145 2.49 -16.61 -45.48
C LYS A 145 3.76 -16.05 -44.82
N LYS A 146 4.91 -16.04 -45.51
CA LYS A 146 6.14 -15.41 -45.04
C LYS A 146 5.99 -13.90 -44.89
N VAL A 147 5.35 -13.23 -45.85
CA VAL A 147 5.00 -11.80 -45.71
C VAL A 147 4.07 -11.55 -44.52
N GLN A 148 3.09 -12.43 -44.27
CA GLN A 148 2.24 -12.34 -43.06
C GLN A 148 3.05 -12.54 -41.77
N LEU A 149 4.00 -13.48 -41.78
CA LEU A 149 4.89 -13.77 -40.65
C LEU A 149 5.75 -12.55 -40.30
N GLU A 150 6.40 -11.94 -41.28
CA GLU A 150 7.24 -10.76 -41.08
C GLU A 150 6.44 -9.57 -40.54
N LYS A 151 5.24 -9.32 -41.08
CA LYS A 151 4.33 -8.31 -40.53
C LYS A 151 3.95 -8.60 -39.08
N ALA A 152 3.70 -9.86 -38.75
CA ALA A 152 3.33 -10.27 -37.41
C ALA A 152 4.48 -10.10 -36.40
N LYS A 153 5.72 -10.44 -36.82
CA LYS A 153 6.95 -10.23 -36.03
C LYS A 153 7.24 -8.75 -35.81
N ALA A 154 7.20 -7.93 -36.86
CA ALA A 154 7.36 -6.48 -36.75
C ALA A 154 6.32 -5.85 -35.79
N THR A 155 5.08 -6.37 -35.80
CA THR A 155 4.05 -5.93 -34.84
C THR A 155 4.41 -6.32 -33.41
N LEU A 156 4.93 -7.53 -33.17
CA LEU A 156 5.36 -7.98 -31.85
C LEU A 156 6.51 -7.11 -31.31
N ASP A 157 7.48 -6.76 -32.17
CA ASP A 157 8.63 -5.92 -31.79
C ASP A 157 8.21 -4.48 -31.46
N LEU A 158 7.15 -3.97 -32.10
CA LEU A 158 6.64 -2.62 -31.85
C LEU A 158 5.82 -2.51 -30.55
N LEU A 159 5.24 -3.61 -30.04
CA LEU A 159 4.36 -3.60 -28.86
C LEU A 159 5.04 -3.02 -27.61
N PRO A 160 6.27 -3.44 -27.22
CA PRO A 160 6.98 -2.81 -26.11
C PRO A 160 7.23 -1.31 -26.33
N ALA A 161 7.65 -0.94 -27.54
CA ALA A 161 8.02 0.44 -27.88
C ALA A 161 6.82 1.40 -27.79
N GLN A 162 5.62 0.96 -28.16
CA GLN A 162 4.37 1.72 -27.98
C GLN A 162 4.08 2.09 -26.52
N HIS A 163 4.65 1.35 -25.58
CA HIS A 163 4.47 1.55 -24.14
C HIS A 163 5.72 2.13 -23.46
N GLY A 164 6.73 2.55 -24.22
CA GLY A 164 7.96 3.17 -23.72
C GLY A 164 9.06 2.18 -23.32
N TYR A 165 8.92 0.89 -23.64
CA TYR A 165 9.93 -0.13 -23.36
C TYR A 165 10.73 -0.47 -24.61
N LYS A 166 12.03 -0.73 -24.49
CA LYS A 166 12.88 -1.07 -25.64
C LYS A 166 12.59 -2.47 -26.17
N ASN A 167 12.20 -3.41 -25.31
CA ASN A 167 11.95 -4.80 -25.67
C ASN A 167 11.10 -5.54 -24.62
N ALA A 168 10.74 -6.80 -24.91
CA ALA A 168 10.00 -7.69 -24.03
C ALA A 168 10.68 -7.91 -22.65
N LEU A 169 12.01 -7.96 -22.64
CA LEU A 169 12.77 -8.19 -21.41
C LEU A 169 12.64 -7.01 -20.44
N GLU A 170 12.58 -5.78 -20.93
CA GLU A 170 12.32 -4.60 -20.09
C GLU A 170 10.90 -4.62 -19.52
N VAL A 171 9.90 -5.01 -20.31
CA VAL A 171 8.51 -5.15 -19.83
C VAL A 171 8.43 -6.20 -18.71
N THR A 172 9.09 -7.35 -18.86
CA THR A 172 9.07 -8.40 -17.82
C THR A 172 9.85 -8.00 -16.57
N LYS A 173 10.96 -7.27 -16.70
CA LYS A 173 11.69 -6.68 -15.56
C LYS A 173 10.82 -5.68 -14.81
N ALA A 174 10.18 -4.75 -15.53
CA ALA A 174 9.26 -3.78 -14.95
C ALA A 174 8.10 -4.46 -14.23
N MET A 175 7.54 -5.54 -14.79
CA MET A 175 6.50 -6.34 -14.15
C MET A 175 6.97 -6.97 -12.84
N LYS A 176 8.21 -7.47 -12.79
CA LYS A 176 8.77 -8.03 -11.56
C LYS A 176 8.93 -6.95 -10.49
N THR A 177 9.50 -5.80 -10.86
CA THR A 177 9.67 -4.65 -9.94
C THR A 177 8.33 -4.14 -9.41
N ALA A 178 7.34 -3.93 -10.28
CA ALA A 178 6.01 -3.46 -9.87
C ALA A 178 5.32 -4.43 -8.88
N LYS A 179 5.51 -5.75 -9.05
CA LYS A 179 4.99 -6.76 -8.12
C LYS A 179 5.71 -6.72 -6.77
N GLU A 180 7.02 -6.52 -6.76
CA GLU A 180 7.81 -6.38 -5.53
C GLU A 180 7.38 -5.11 -4.76
N GLU A 181 7.24 -3.97 -5.44
CA GLU A 181 6.75 -2.73 -4.84
C GLU A 181 5.34 -2.89 -4.25
N LEU A 182 4.42 -3.51 -4.99
CA LEU A 182 3.08 -3.82 -4.49
C LEU A 182 3.14 -4.72 -3.24
N GLN A 183 4.02 -5.71 -3.23
CA GLN A 183 4.19 -6.60 -2.09
C GLN A 183 4.72 -5.84 -0.86
N GLU A 184 5.67 -4.92 -1.04
CA GLU A 184 6.20 -4.09 0.05
C GLU A 184 5.12 -3.16 0.62
N VAL A 185 4.30 -2.53 -0.22
CA VAL A 185 3.16 -1.72 0.25
C VAL A 185 2.16 -2.59 1.03
N ARG A 186 1.84 -3.79 0.54
CA ARG A 186 0.96 -4.73 1.24
C ARG A 186 1.53 -5.19 2.57
N LYS A 187 2.84 -5.37 2.70
CA LYS A 187 3.50 -5.65 3.99
C LYS A 187 3.32 -4.48 4.96
N LYS A 188 3.55 -3.23 4.50
CA LYS A 188 3.35 -2.03 5.31
C LYS A 188 1.90 -1.85 5.76
N GLN A 189 0.94 -2.15 4.88
CA GLN A 189 -0.47 -2.17 5.23
C GLN A 189 -0.76 -3.21 6.31
N LYS A 190 -0.26 -4.45 6.15
CA LYS A 190 -0.43 -5.49 7.18
C LYS A 190 0.15 -5.11 8.53
N THR A 191 1.33 -4.50 8.57
CA THR A 191 1.92 -4.03 9.83
C THR A 191 1.10 -2.89 10.44
N TRP A 192 0.59 -1.97 9.62
CA TRP A 192 -0.29 -0.89 10.09
C TRP A 192 -1.61 -1.45 10.67
N ASP A 193 -2.22 -2.43 9.99
CA ASP A 193 -3.46 -3.10 10.40
C ASP A 193 -3.23 -3.97 11.67
N GLN A 194 -2.08 -4.64 11.81
CA GLN A 194 -1.74 -5.44 13.00
C GLN A 194 -1.54 -4.57 14.24
N GLU A 195 -0.81 -3.48 14.09
CA GLU A 195 -0.60 -2.55 15.18
C GLU A 195 -1.93 -1.86 15.60
N GLU A 196 -2.91 -1.71 14.71
CA GLU A 196 -4.29 -1.28 15.04
C GLU A 196 -4.97 -2.31 15.96
N ALA A 197 -4.92 -3.60 15.60
CA ALA A 197 -5.50 -4.69 16.38
C ALA A 197 -4.85 -4.87 17.77
N GLU A 198 -3.55 -4.56 17.91
CA GLU A 198 -2.86 -4.59 19.22
C GLU A 198 -3.06 -3.32 20.06
N SER A 199 -3.54 -2.23 19.44
CA SER A 199 -3.84 -0.96 20.13
C SER A 199 -5.31 -0.82 20.54
N ALA A 200 -6.20 -1.65 19.98
CA ALA A 200 -7.61 -1.78 20.34
C ALA A 200 -7.80 -2.69 21.57
#